data_AF-A0A7C0VDC7-F1
#
_entry.id   AF-A0A7C0VDC7-F1
#
_cell.length_a   1.000
_cell.length_b   1.000
_cell.length_c   1.000
_cell.angle_alpha   90.00
_cell.angle_beta   90.00
_cell.angle_gamma   90.00
#
_symmetry.space_group_name_H-M   'P 1'
#
loop_
_entity.id
_entity.type
_entity.pdbx_description
1 polymer ?
#
loop_
_entity_poly.entity_id
_entity_poly.type
_entity_poly.pdbx_seq_one_letter_code
_entity_poly.pdbx_strand_id
1 'polypeptide(L)'
;MIRRLGKSVEEAAQQVDHGVLVFFTQKGFMKNCLAEWTKAGIVELRRGAPHLAGKRVFLEGRDAQHNQRVVEQYKRTAVTPGGAVLFSVFRGRNSEGSNFPGDQARGVVLVGVPYANYGDPLVKAQIAYFNRVRRGLGNQWYTMDAFRAANQSLGRGIRGRDDWCHYWLLDRRYHQHLDLISGWAKGQGPQVV
;
A
#
# COMPACT_ATOMS: atom_id res chain seq x y z
N MET A 1 -15.00 -1.80 -11.69
CA MET A 1 -13.98 -1.02 -10.96
C MET A 1 -12.88 -1.90 -10.37
N ILE A 2 -13.21 -2.83 -9.44
CA ILE A 2 -12.23 -3.73 -8.78
C ILE A 2 -11.34 -4.51 -9.77
N ARG A 3 -11.90 -5.00 -10.90
CA ARG A 3 -11.10 -5.69 -11.93
C ARG A 3 -10.08 -4.79 -12.63
N ARG A 4 -10.43 -3.53 -12.93
CA ARG A 4 -9.50 -2.58 -13.56
C ARG A 4 -8.34 -2.28 -12.61
N LEU A 5 -8.65 -2.07 -11.32
CA LEU A 5 -7.64 -1.92 -10.29
C LEU A 5 -6.71 -3.14 -10.23
N GLY A 6 -7.26 -4.36 -10.30
CA GLY A 6 -6.47 -5.59 -10.33
C GLY A 6 -5.47 -5.63 -11.49
N LYS A 7 -5.90 -5.25 -12.70
CA LYS A 7 -5.01 -5.14 -13.86
C LYS A 7 -3.90 -4.12 -13.64
N SER A 8 -4.20 -2.95 -13.08
CA SER A 8 -3.17 -1.95 -12.78
C SER A 8 -2.16 -2.43 -11.72
N VAL A 9 -2.61 -3.19 -10.71
CA VAL A 9 -1.69 -3.79 -9.71
C VAL A 9 -0.87 -4.92 -10.36
N GLU A 10 -1.46 -5.71 -11.26
CA GLU A 10 -0.75 -6.74 -12.02
C GLU A 10 0.34 -6.13 -12.91
N GLU A 11 0.01 -5.12 -13.71
CA GLU A 11 0.95 -4.38 -14.57
C GLU A 11 2.09 -3.75 -13.76
N ALA A 12 1.78 -3.14 -12.60
CA ALA A 12 2.80 -2.63 -11.69
C ALA A 12 3.71 -3.75 -11.15
N ALA A 13 3.14 -4.90 -10.79
CA ALA A 13 3.91 -6.04 -10.30
C ALA A 13 4.77 -6.70 -11.39
N GLN A 14 4.33 -6.67 -12.65
CA GLN A 14 5.11 -7.18 -13.79
C GLN A 14 6.36 -6.32 -14.07
N GLN A 15 6.30 -5.01 -13.82
CA GLN A 15 7.43 -4.09 -14.04
C GLN A 15 8.54 -4.18 -12.97
N VAL A 16 8.33 -4.96 -11.91
CA VAL A 16 9.25 -5.07 -10.79
C VAL A 16 9.76 -6.49 -10.69
N ASP A 17 11.07 -6.70 -10.73
CA ASP A 17 11.63 -8.07 -10.64
C ASP A 17 11.51 -8.66 -9.22
N HIS A 18 11.72 -7.83 -8.20
CA HIS A 18 11.83 -8.27 -6.80
C HIS A 18 10.55 -8.03 -5.97
N GLY A 19 10.71 -7.61 -4.71
CA GLY A 19 9.62 -7.43 -3.75
C GLY A 19 8.69 -6.25 -4.09
N VAL A 20 7.38 -6.51 -4.08
CA VAL A 20 6.33 -5.51 -4.26
C VAL A 20 5.45 -5.46 -3.01
N LEU A 21 5.26 -4.28 -2.45
CA LEU A 21 4.32 -4.03 -1.36
C LEU A 21 3.04 -3.40 -1.91
N VAL A 22 1.88 -3.96 -1.61
CA VAL A 22 0.59 -3.40 -2.01
C VAL A 22 -0.21 -3.04 -0.76
N PHE A 23 -0.49 -1.76 -0.58
CA PHE A 23 -1.21 -1.24 0.58
C PHE A 23 -2.67 -0.93 0.23
N PHE A 24 -3.59 -1.50 0.98
CA PHE A 24 -5.03 -1.30 0.84
C PHE A 24 -5.59 -0.46 1.98
N THR A 25 -6.59 0.38 1.69
CA THR A 25 -7.29 1.21 2.70
C THR A 25 -7.87 0.40 3.85
N GLN A 26 -8.36 -0.80 3.58
CA GLN A 26 -9.02 -1.65 4.57
C GLN A 26 -8.82 -3.14 4.27
N LYS A 27 -8.76 -3.95 5.34
CA LYS A 27 -8.60 -5.42 5.24
C LYS A 27 -9.78 -6.09 4.53
N GLY A 28 -11.00 -5.60 4.77
CA GLY A 28 -12.20 -6.10 4.07
C GLY A 28 -12.12 -5.85 2.57
N PHE A 29 -11.71 -4.64 2.17
CA PHE A 29 -11.53 -4.30 0.77
C PHE A 29 -10.42 -5.12 0.08
N MET A 30 -9.28 -5.31 0.75
CA MET A 30 -8.20 -6.19 0.29
C MET A 30 -8.69 -7.62 0.03
N LYS A 31 -9.44 -8.21 0.98
CA LYS A 31 -10.00 -9.57 0.83
C LYS A 31 -11.00 -9.65 -0.33
N ASN A 32 -11.85 -8.64 -0.48
CA ASN A 32 -12.79 -8.57 -1.61
C ASN A 32 -12.05 -8.47 -2.96
N CYS A 33 -11.02 -7.62 -3.03
CA CYS A 33 -10.16 -7.52 -4.21
C CYS A 33 -9.52 -8.87 -4.53
N LEU A 34 -8.89 -9.54 -3.56
CA LEU A 34 -8.29 -10.85 -3.77
C LEU A 34 -9.31 -11.87 -4.29
N ALA A 35 -10.50 -11.96 -3.68
CA ALA A 35 -11.54 -12.89 -4.12
C ALA A 35 -11.99 -12.61 -5.57
N GLU A 36 -12.24 -11.35 -5.91
CA GLU A 36 -12.67 -10.95 -7.25
C GLU A 36 -11.56 -11.08 -8.30
N TRP A 37 -10.30 -10.81 -7.93
CA TRP A 37 -9.15 -10.98 -8.81
C TRP A 37 -8.84 -12.44 -9.10
N THR A 38 -9.03 -13.32 -8.11
CA THR A 38 -8.94 -14.77 -8.31
C THR A 38 -10.04 -15.27 -9.25
N LYS A 39 -11.30 -14.86 -9.04
CA LYS A 39 -12.41 -15.22 -9.95
C LYS A 39 -12.20 -14.71 -11.38
N ALA A 40 -11.54 -13.55 -11.52
CA ALA A 40 -11.27 -12.94 -12.81
C ALA A 40 -9.99 -13.47 -13.50
N GLY A 41 -9.24 -14.37 -12.86
CA GLY A 41 -7.98 -14.89 -13.39
C GLY A 41 -6.79 -13.91 -13.34
N ILE A 42 -6.94 -12.77 -12.68
CA ILE A 42 -5.83 -11.81 -12.45
C ILE A 42 -4.88 -12.34 -11.37
N VAL A 43 -5.45 -13.01 -10.36
CA VAL A 43 -4.68 -13.77 -9.37
C VAL A 43 -4.86 -15.25 -9.65
N GLU A 44 -3.76 -15.94 -9.87
CA GLU A 44 -3.76 -17.38 -10.12
C GLU A 44 -3.49 -18.16 -8.84
N LEU A 45 -4.16 -19.30 -8.65
CA LEU A 45 -3.84 -20.23 -7.56
C LEU A 45 -2.87 -21.29 -8.07
N ARG A 46 -1.63 -21.27 -7.59
CA ARG A 46 -0.61 -22.29 -7.90
C ARG A 46 -0.27 -23.06 -6.63
N ARG A 47 -0.51 -24.38 -6.62
CA ARG A 47 -0.36 -25.25 -5.43
C ARG A 47 -1.06 -24.68 -4.19
N GLY A 48 -2.25 -24.08 -4.38
CA GLY A 48 -3.05 -23.47 -3.31
C GLY A 48 -2.60 -22.08 -2.86
N ALA A 49 -1.52 -21.52 -3.41
CA ALA A 49 -1.05 -20.18 -3.08
C ALA A 49 -1.42 -19.16 -4.18
N PRO A 50 -1.90 -17.96 -3.81
CA PRO A 50 -2.19 -16.89 -4.78
C PRO A 50 -0.92 -16.36 -5.40
N HIS A 51 -0.95 -16.10 -6.70
CA HIS A 51 0.11 -15.49 -7.48
C HIS A 51 -0.46 -14.34 -8.31
N LEU A 52 0.27 -13.23 -8.37
CA LEU A 52 -0.05 -12.05 -9.16
C LEU A 52 1.17 -11.75 -10.03
N ALA A 53 0.99 -11.57 -11.33
CA ALA A 53 2.11 -11.35 -12.25
C ALA A 53 3.21 -12.43 -12.14
N GLY A 54 2.83 -13.69 -11.89
CA GLY A 54 3.75 -14.80 -11.65
C GLY A 54 4.44 -14.82 -10.27
N LYS A 55 4.29 -13.77 -9.46
CA LYS A 55 4.89 -13.66 -8.12
C LYS A 55 3.96 -14.19 -7.04
N ARG A 56 4.49 -14.91 -6.05
CA ARG A 56 3.69 -15.39 -4.91
C ARG A 56 3.17 -14.23 -4.07
N VAL A 57 1.88 -14.24 -3.76
CA VAL A 57 1.21 -13.24 -2.92
C VAL A 57 1.18 -13.72 -1.47
N PHE A 58 1.62 -12.86 -0.57
CA PHE A 58 1.59 -13.02 0.87
C PHE A 58 0.55 -12.09 1.49
N LEU A 59 -0.16 -12.55 2.50
CA LEU A 59 -1.21 -11.80 3.19
C LEU A 59 -0.88 -11.67 4.67
N GLU A 60 -1.22 -10.52 5.28
CA GLU A 60 -1.03 -10.31 6.71
C GLU A 60 -1.57 -11.47 7.58
N GLY A 61 -0.72 -11.93 8.51
CA GLY A 61 -1.06 -12.97 9.46
C GLY A 61 -2.22 -12.57 10.39
N ARG A 62 -2.93 -13.58 10.89
CA ARG A 62 -4.09 -13.38 11.80
C ARG A 62 -3.69 -12.63 13.08
N ASP A 63 -2.53 -12.98 13.62
CA ASP A 63 -1.92 -12.45 14.84
C ASP A 63 -0.49 -11.97 14.57
N ALA A 64 0.15 -11.37 15.57
CA ALA A 64 1.50 -10.80 15.42
C ALA A 64 2.56 -11.86 15.11
N GLN A 65 2.51 -13.01 15.80
CA GLN A 65 3.49 -14.09 15.64
C GLN A 65 3.40 -14.74 14.25
N HIS A 66 2.19 -15.03 13.79
CA HIS A 66 1.96 -15.53 12.44
C HIS A 66 2.39 -14.50 11.40
N ASN A 67 2.04 -13.22 11.60
CA ASN A 67 2.44 -12.17 10.67
C ASN A 67 3.95 -12.05 10.53
N GLN A 68 4.70 -12.18 11.63
CA GLN A 68 6.16 -12.19 11.57
C GLN A 68 6.69 -13.31 10.67
N ARG A 69 6.17 -14.53 10.80
CA ARG A 69 6.56 -15.67 9.94
C ARG A 69 6.22 -15.44 8.47
N VAL A 70 5.05 -14.86 8.19
CA VAL A 70 4.65 -14.49 6.81
C VAL A 70 5.63 -13.48 6.24
N VAL A 71 5.94 -12.42 6.99
CA VAL A 71 6.85 -11.35 6.54
C VAL A 71 8.25 -11.91 6.32
N GLU A 72 8.76 -12.77 7.19
CA GLU A 72 10.05 -13.45 6.99
C GLU A 72 10.07 -14.30 5.72
N GLN A 73 9.00 -15.05 5.46
CA GLN A 73 8.89 -15.84 4.23
C GLN A 73 8.81 -14.94 2.98
N TYR A 74 8.04 -13.84 3.06
CA TYR A 74 7.99 -12.84 2.00
C TYR A 74 9.38 -12.29 1.70
N LYS A 75 10.13 -11.83 2.72
CA LYS A 75 11.46 -11.23 2.54
C LYS A 75 12.44 -12.17 1.84
N ARG A 76 12.45 -13.45 2.21
CA ARG A 76 13.28 -14.47 1.55
C ARG A 76 12.86 -14.70 0.10
N THR A 77 11.56 -14.65 -0.20
CA THR A 77 11.04 -14.89 -1.55
C THR A 77 11.23 -13.66 -2.45
N ALA A 78 11.08 -12.46 -1.90
CA ALA A 78 11.16 -11.17 -2.59
C ALA A 78 12.49 -10.95 -3.30
N VAL A 79 13.59 -11.42 -2.71
CA VAL A 79 14.95 -11.27 -3.26
C VAL A 79 15.33 -12.37 -4.27
N THR A 80 14.43 -13.33 -4.52
CA THR A 80 14.66 -14.34 -5.56
C THR A 80 14.28 -13.79 -6.94
N PRO A 81 14.74 -14.39 -8.05
CA PRO A 81 14.34 -13.98 -9.41
C PRO A 81 12.82 -14.05 -9.66
N GLY A 82 12.08 -14.84 -8.87
CA GLY A 82 10.62 -14.93 -8.96
C GLY A 82 9.88 -13.78 -8.28
N GLY A 83 10.57 -12.98 -7.45
CA GLY A 83 9.98 -11.92 -6.66
C GLY A 83 8.86 -12.37 -5.71
N ALA A 84 8.26 -11.41 -5.02
CA ALA A 84 7.10 -11.67 -4.16
C ALA A 84 6.24 -10.42 -4.03
N VAL A 85 4.96 -10.62 -3.73
CA VAL A 85 4.01 -9.54 -3.46
C VAL A 85 3.51 -9.67 -2.03
N LEU A 86 3.55 -8.61 -1.24
CA LEU A 86 2.95 -8.56 0.08
C LEU A 86 1.75 -7.62 0.08
N PHE A 87 0.55 -8.17 0.26
CA PHE A 87 -0.64 -7.37 0.51
C PHE A 87 -0.69 -6.97 2.00
N SER A 88 -0.75 -5.67 2.23
CA SER A 88 -0.80 -5.04 3.54
C SER A 88 -1.93 -4.02 3.61
N VAL A 89 -2.26 -3.56 4.81
CA VAL A 89 -3.21 -2.47 4.99
C VAL A 89 -2.49 -1.24 5.54
N PHE A 90 -2.95 -0.05 5.15
CA PHE A 90 -2.49 1.18 5.78
C PHE A 90 -2.82 1.18 7.27
N ARG A 91 -1.95 1.79 8.09
CA ARG A 91 -2.06 1.80 9.56
C ARG A 91 -2.15 0.39 10.16
N GLY A 92 -1.69 -0.60 9.41
CA GLY A 92 -1.55 -1.99 9.81
C GLY A 92 -0.15 -2.31 10.29
N ARG A 93 0.02 -3.52 10.81
CA ARG A 93 1.27 -3.99 11.42
C ARG A 93 2.45 -3.88 10.46
N ASN A 94 2.25 -4.22 9.19
CA ASN A 94 3.29 -4.18 8.17
C ASN A 94 3.59 -2.75 7.68
N SER A 95 2.63 -1.84 7.83
CA SER A 95 2.82 -0.43 7.46
C SER A 95 3.62 0.36 8.50
N GLU A 96 3.74 -0.11 9.74
CA GLU A 96 4.41 0.59 10.85
C GLU A 96 5.68 -0.14 11.34
N GLY A 97 5.61 -1.45 11.58
CA GLY A 97 6.63 -2.20 12.33
C GLY A 97 7.61 -3.03 11.49
N SER A 98 7.44 -3.10 10.17
CA SER A 98 8.30 -3.93 9.29
C SER A 98 9.25 -3.10 8.43
N ASN A 99 10.51 -3.54 8.37
CA ASN A 99 11.52 -2.98 7.47
C ASN A 99 11.74 -3.88 6.25
N PHE A 100 11.84 -3.30 5.06
CA PHE A 100 12.00 -3.98 3.78
C PHE A 100 13.14 -3.34 2.96
N PRO A 101 14.41 -3.51 3.36
CA PRO A 101 15.54 -2.89 2.67
C PRO A 101 15.78 -3.51 1.29
N GLY A 102 16.23 -2.68 0.35
CA GLY A 102 16.72 -3.12 -0.95
C GLY A 102 15.69 -3.92 -1.75
N ASP A 103 16.09 -5.09 -2.25
CA ASP A 103 15.26 -5.93 -3.13
C ASP A 103 13.99 -6.47 -2.44
N GLN A 104 13.84 -6.28 -1.13
CA GLN A 104 12.61 -6.61 -0.42
C GLN A 104 11.45 -5.66 -0.74
N ALA A 105 11.68 -4.48 -1.32
CA ALA A 105 10.65 -3.50 -1.68
C ALA A 105 11.03 -2.60 -2.88
N ARG A 106 11.18 -3.18 -4.07
CA ARG A 106 11.42 -2.43 -5.32
C ARG A 106 10.17 -1.81 -5.94
N GLY A 107 8.98 -2.25 -5.50
CA GLY A 107 7.72 -1.64 -5.86
C GLY A 107 6.84 -1.38 -4.64
N VAL A 108 6.20 -0.22 -4.60
CA VAL A 108 5.14 0.09 -3.63
C VAL A 108 3.91 0.61 -4.37
N VAL A 109 2.79 -0.08 -4.18
CA VAL A 109 1.50 0.25 -4.78
C VAL A 109 0.53 0.67 -3.69
N LEU A 110 0.00 1.89 -3.78
CA LEU A 110 -1.01 2.42 -2.88
C LEU A 110 -2.39 2.30 -3.54
N VAL A 111 -3.23 1.43 -2.99
CA VAL A 111 -4.60 1.21 -3.45
C VAL A 111 -5.55 2.09 -2.63
N GLY A 112 -5.97 3.21 -3.22
CA GLY A 112 -6.79 4.22 -2.55
C GLY A 112 -6.01 5.16 -1.62
N VAL A 113 -6.72 6.14 -1.04
CA VAL A 113 -6.18 7.06 -0.02
C VAL A 113 -6.63 6.63 1.38
N PRO A 114 -5.72 6.51 2.37
CA PRO A 114 -6.03 5.96 3.69
C PRO A 114 -6.65 6.99 4.64
N TYR A 115 -7.80 7.54 4.23
CA TYR A 115 -8.64 8.34 5.10
C TYR A 115 -9.13 7.51 6.29
N ALA A 116 -9.10 8.12 7.48
CA ALA A 116 -9.73 7.52 8.66
C ALA A 116 -11.25 7.38 8.44
N ASN A 117 -11.91 6.49 9.18
CA ASN A 117 -13.35 6.35 9.04
C ASN A 117 -14.05 7.62 9.54
N TYR A 118 -14.67 8.39 8.64
CA TYR A 118 -15.42 9.59 9.00
C TYR A 118 -16.58 9.33 9.98
N GLY A 119 -17.10 8.09 10.00
CA GLY A 119 -18.13 7.65 10.93
C GLY A 119 -17.65 7.48 12.38
N ASP A 120 -16.34 7.34 12.59
CA ASP A 120 -15.72 7.11 13.89
C ASP A 120 -15.95 8.33 14.82
N PRO A 121 -16.52 8.14 16.03
CA PRO A 121 -16.72 9.22 16.99
C PRO A 121 -15.44 10.00 17.32
N LEU A 122 -14.29 9.33 17.40
CA LEU A 122 -13.02 9.98 17.71
C LEU A 122 -12.57 10.88 16.55
N VAL A 123 -12.71 10.41 15.31
CA VAL A 123 -12.40 11.21 14.10
C VAL A 123 -13.32 12.42 14.02
N LYS A 124 -14.62 12.25 14.27
CA LYS A 124 -15.59 13.37 14.31
C LYS A 124 -15.25 14.38 15.39
N ALA A 125 -14.91 13.92 16.59
CA ALA A 125 -14.51 14.77 17.70
C ALA A 125 -13.24 15.58 17.36
N GLN A 126 -12.24 14.94 16.73
CA GLN A 126 -11.00 15.61 16.32
C GLN A 126 -11.25 16.68 15.24
N ILE A 127 -12.07 16.37 14.23
CA ILE A 127 -12.47 17.34 13.20
C ILE A 127 -13.21 18.53 13.83
N ALA A 128 -14.15 18.25 14.74
CA ALA A 128 -14.91 19.29 15.43
C ALA A 128 -14.00 20.18 16.30
N TYR A 129 -13.05 19.58 17.03
CA TYR A 129 -12.06 20.30 17.83
C TYR A 129 -11.24 21.27 16.96
N PHE A 130 -10.63 20.80 15.88
CA PHE A 130 -9.84 21.68 15.02
C PHE A 130 -10.68 22.76 14.34
N ASN A 131 -11.92 22.46 13.97
CA ASN A 131 -12.84 23.45 13.42
C ASN A 131 -13.25 24.53 14.44
N ARG A 132 -13.23 24.24 15.74
CA ARG A 132 -13.41 25.25 16.80
C ARG A 132 -12.20 26.19 16.89
N VAL A 133 -10.99 25.68 16.67
CA VAL A 133 -9.76 26.49 16.64
C VAL A 133 -9.73 27.41 15.43
N ARG A 134 -9.98 26.85 14.23
CA ARG A 134 -10.14 27.63 13.00
C ARG A 134 -11.06 26.88 12.05
N ARG A 135 -12.07 27.57 11.51
CA ARG A 135 -12.98 27.00 10.51
C ARG A 135 -12.17 26.40 9.35
N GLY A 136 -12.46 25.14 9.01
CA GLY A 136 -11.81 24.42 7.91
C GLY A 136 -10.54 23.65 8.31
N LEU A 137 -9.97 23.91 9.49
CA LEU A 137 -8.77 23.21 9.96
C LEU A 137 -9.02 21.71 10.21
N GLY A 138 -10.24 21.32 10.58
CA GLY A 138 -10.60 19.90 10.73
C GLY A 138 -10.51 19.13 9.42
N ASN A 139 -10.93 19.74 8.30
CA ASN A 139 -10.81 19.12 6.98
C ASN A 139 -9.35 19.03 6.54
N GLN A 140 -8.55 20.05 6.83
CA GLN A 140 -7.11 20.04 6.56
C GLN A 140 -6.41 18.93 7.34
N TRP A 141 -6.69 18.83 8.65
CA TRP A 141 -6.17 17.74 9.48
C TRP A 141 -6.55 16.37 8.93
N TYR A 142 -7.82 16.17 8.54
CA TYR A 142 -8.31 14.89 8.05
C TYR A 142 -7.59 14.45 6.75
N THR A 143 -7.33 15.40 5.84
CA THR A 143 -6.53 15.13 4.64
C THR A 143 -5.06 14.89 5.01
N MET A 144 -4.44 15.74 5.83
CA MET A 144 -3.05 15.57 6.23
C MET A 144 -2.79 14.23 6.93
N ASP A 145 -3.71 13.77 7.78
CA ASP A 145 -3.62 12.48 8.46
C ASP A 145 -3.62 11.31 7.48
N ALA A 146 -4.45 11.37 6.43
CA ALA A 146 -4.46 10.38 5.36
C ALA A 146 -3.12 10.36 4.58
N PHE A 147 -2.62 11.52 4.18
CA PHE A 147 -1.36 11.60 3.43
C PHE A 147 -0.14 11.27 4.29
N ARG A 148 -0.21 11.49 5.61
CA ARG A 148 0.80 11.00 6.56
C ARG A 148 0.88 9.47 6.53
N ALA A 149 -0.26 8.77 6.58
CA ALA A 149 -0.29 7.31 6.49
C ALA A 149 0.18 6.81 5.11
N ALA A 150 -0.17 7.51 4.02
CA ALA A 150 0.33 7.18 2.69
C ALA A 150 1.86 7.30 2.61
N ASN A 151 2.43 8.41 3.07
CA ASN A 151 3.88 8.64 3.10
C ASN A 151 4.63 7.62 3.96
N GLN A 152 4.04 7.15 5.07
CA GLN A 152 4.63 6.08 5.87
C GLN A 152 4.74 4.77 5.08
N SER A 153 3.73 4.43 4.28
CA SER A 153 3.77 3.28 3.37
C SER A 153 4.80 3.45 2.25
N LEU A 154 4.92 4.65 1.67
CA LEU A 154 5.94 4.95 0.65
C LEU A 154 7.36 4.80 1.22
N GLY A 155 7.56 5.20 2.48
CA GLY A 155 8.85 5.10 3.18
C GLY A 155 9.30 3.66 3.47
N ARG A 156 8.54 2.65 3.01
CA ARG A 156 8.95 1.26 3.04
C ARG A 156 9.84 0.88 1.85
N GLY A 157 9.78 1.63 0.76
CA GLY A 157 10.53 1.35 -0.48
C GLY A 157 11.96 1.90 -0.54
N ILE A 158 12.26 3.01 0.16
CA ILE A 158 13.60 3.63 0.15
C ILE A 158 14.12 3.69 1.58
N ARG A 159 15.27 3.04 1.84
CA ARG A 159 15.89 2.95 3.18
C ARG A 159 17.34 3.42 3.25
N GLY A 160 17.95 3.76 2.12
CA GLY A 160 19.33 4.23 2.05
C GLY A 160 19.52 5.27 0.95
N ARG A 161 20.70 5.90 0.92
CA ARG A 161 21.06 6.93 -0.06
C ARG A 161 21.04 6.41 -1.50
N ASP A 162 21.48 5.17 -1.67
CA ASP A 162 21.64 4.52 -2.98
C ASP A 162 20.48 3.54 -3.26
N ASP A 163 19.39 3.64 -2.50
CA ASP A 163 18.22 2.78 -2.60
C ASP A 163 17.19 3.37 -3.56
N TRP A 164 16.44 2.51 -4.24
CA TRP A 164 15.43 2.94 -5.22
C TRP A 164 14.18 2.08 -5.15
N CYS A 165 13.05 2.69 -5.53
CA CYS A 165 11.74 2.05 -5.54
C CYS A 165 10.83 2.72 -6.56
N HIS A 166 10.01 1.91 -7.24
CA HIS A 166 8.90 2.41 -8.05
C HIS A 166 7.63 2.59 -7.21
N TYR A 167 6.93 3.71 -7.41
CA TYR A 167 5.72 4.05 -6.68
C TYR A 167 4.51 4.14 -7.62
N TRP A 168 3.42 3.44 -7.29
CA TRP A 168 2.14 3.56 -7.99
C TRP A 168 1.06 4.04 -7.02
N LEU A 169 0.43 5.16 -7.33
CA LEU A 169 -0.60 5.79 -6.51
C LEU A 169 -1.97 5.64 -7.19
N LEU A 170 -2.69 4.54 -6.88
CA LEU A 170 -3.92 4.15 -7.58
C LEU A 170 -5.16 4.85 -7.01
N ASP A 171 -5.18 6.17 -7.06
CA ASP A 171 -6.35 7.01 -6.75
C ASP A 171 -6.17 8.44 -7.30
N ARG A 172 -7.18 8.98 -8.00
CA ARG A 172 -7.15 10.34 -8.55
C ARG A 172 -6.94 11.43 -7.49
N ARG A 173 -7.29 11.17 -6.22
CA ARG A 173 -7.13 12.13 -5.12
C ARG A 173 -5.66 12.40 -4.80
N TYR A 174 -4.74 11.50 -5.14
CA TYR A 174 -3.30 11.79 -5.02
C TYR A 174 -2.88 12.94 -5.94
N HIS A 175 -3.42 13.00 -7.16
CA HIS A 175 -3.15 14.10 -8.10
C HIS A 175 -3.60 15.46 -7.56
N GLN A 176 -4.70 15.51 -6.80
CA GLN A 176 -5.22 16.74 -6.18
C GLN A 176 -4.38 17.23 -4.99
N HIS A 177 -3.49 16.37 -4.47
CA HIS A 177 -2.76 16.58 -3.22
C HIS A 177 -1.29 16.14 -3.34
N LEU A 178 -0.67 16.36 -4.50
CA LEU A 178 0.74 16.03 -4.75
C LEU A 178 1.70 16.84 -3.86
N ASP A 179 1.26 17.99 -3.37
CA ASP A 179 1.94 18.80 -2.36
C ASP A 179 2.09 18.06 -1.02
N LEU A 180 1.15 17.16 -0.70
CA LEU A 180 1.17 16.34 0.53
C LEU A 180 1.96 15.03 0.38
N ILE A 181 2.41 14.69 -0.82
CA ILE A 181 3.34 13.57 -1.04
C ILE A 181 4.78 14.06 -0.83
N SER A 182 5.55 13.29 -0.05
CA SER A 182 6.93 13.60 0.28
C SER A 182 7.77 13.86 -0.98
N GLY A 183 8.59 14.91 -0.96
CA GLY A 183 9.43 15.30 -2.09
C GLY A 183 10.32 14.17 -2.62
N TRP A 184 10.94 13.40 -1.72
CA TRP A 184 11.82 12.28 -2.07
C TRP A 184 11.09 11.14 -2.81
N ALA A 185 9.78 10.97 -2.61
CA ALA A 185 8.99 9.94 -3.28
C ALA A 185 8.58 10.35 -4.70
N LYS A 186 8.62 11.64 -5.02
CA LYS A 186 8.19 12.18 -6.32
C LYS A 186 9.25 12.03 -7.40
N GLY A 187 10.53 11.86 -7.04
CA GLY A 187 11.63 11.70 -8.00
C GLY A 187 11.65 12.82 -9.05
N GLN A 188 11.65 12.44 -10.33
CA GLN A 188 11.58 13.36 -11.48
C GLN A 188 10.17 13.95 -11.73
N GLY A 189 9.19 13.58 -10.92
CA GLY A 189 7.79 13.98 -11.03
C GLY A 189 6.86 12.77 -11.28
N PRO A 190 5.62 12.80 -10.77
CA PRO A 190 4.65 11.74 -11.01
C PRO A 190 4.18 11.77 -12.47
N GLN A 191 4.16 10.60 -13.12
CA GLN A 191 3.49 10.42 -14.40
C GLN A 191 2.01 10.08 -14.15
N VAL A 192 1.10 10.84 -14.76
CA VAL A 192 -0.34 10.58 -14.69
C VAL A 192 -0.72 9.73 -15.89
N VAL A 193 -1.22 8.52 -15.64
CA VAL A 193 -1.67 7.55 -16.65
C VAL A 193 -3.18 7.35 -16.54
#